data_AF-A0A816QE62-F1
#
_entry.id   AF-A0A816QE62-F1
#
_cell.length_a   1.000
_cell.length_b   1.000
_cell.length_c   1.000
_cell.angle_alpha   90.00
_cell.angle_beta   90.00
_cell.angle_gamma   90.00
#
_symmetry.space_group_name_H-M   'P 1'
#
loop_
_entity.id
_entity.type
_entity.pdbx_description
1 polymer ?
#
loop_
_entity_poly.entity_id
_entity_poly.type
_entity_poly.pdbx_seq_one_letter_code
_entity_poly.pdbx_strand_id
1 'polypeptide(L)'
;MNHTDDTTRLKVKSSEISSRKLLIIISLILLTSLVVIYQSKSPKESEVQNNHIFINPQSYSKANCLSVSKTSAIICQWYFLNYTPSAWETVWFTNIEQLQNSVCETLVNENNLNKTVLAVERVVELQKFGRNHIESNKQIADKLLSRMFYRQECIDPKTNVSFQGAEVSQLIEPLIGLLRDPLTICDRTSSVPVSGYEGAEIQSKRFFLLSIAAPFYNHSSSSTPKGSIENSLEPDEHNMNILPWMYQRSKLNLLDPEFDIYTRKGQNIFIDLGSSYFDGWSGAKDAASGRWFYEHYRRFGAKFDRILAYEFTALDPKTVWNQLPADVFPVYTLINIPCATTGKFSPWVMLKEIAKTHDHVVIKLDIDTPEVEIPLISQLLNDSSIYSLVDEVFFEHHVHVKEMNPYWTTRQGQLKDTYVLFTKLRELGVRMHSWP
;
A
#
# COMPACT_ATOMS: atom_id res chain seq x y z
N MET A 1 47.26 -20.68 62.49
CA MET A 1 45.86 -20.27 62.25
C MET A 1 45.32 -21.14 61.13
N ASN A 2 44.37 -22.00 61.47
CA ASN A 2 43.87 -23.10 60.64
C ASN A 2 42.94 -22.59 59.54
N HIS A 3 43.17 -23.03 58.30
CA HIS A 3 42.18 -22.99 57.23
C HIS A 3 41.43 -24.33 57.21
N THR A 4 40.13 -24.28 57.43
CA THR A 4 39.21 -25.42 57.30
C THR A 4 38.50 -25.38 55.95
N ASP A 5 38.66 -26.45 55.19
CA ASP A 5 37.86 -26.85 54.03
C ASP A 5 36.39 -27.06 54.42
N ASP A 6 35.47 -26.56 53.61
CA ASP A 6 34.04 -26.80 53.72
C ASP A 6 33.52 -27.50 52.46
N THR A 7 33.57 -28.83 52.45
CA THR A 7 32.98 -29.69 51.42
C THR A 7 31.49 -29.88 51.70
N THR A 8 30.63 -29.17 50.97
CA THR A 8 29.17 -29.33 51.03
C THR A 8 28.71 -30.52 50.17
N ARG A 9 28.21 -31.56 50.84
CA ARG A 9 27.71 -32.81 50.26
C ARG A 9 26.23 -32.66 49.87
N LEU A 10 25.94 -32.55 48.57
CA LEU A 10 24.57 -32.54 48.03
C LEU A 10 23.89 -33.90 48.22
N LYS A 11 22.91 -33.98 49.13
CA LYS A 11 21.99 -35.12 49.26
C LYS A 11 20.89 -35.01 48.19
N VAL A 12 20.92 -35.91 47.21
CA VAL A 12 19.82 -36.12 46.26
C VAL A 12 18.65 -36.75 47.01
N LYS A 13 17.56 -35.98 47.20
CA LYS A 13 16.25 -36.50 47.61
C LYS A 13 15.58 -37.11 46.38
N SER A 14 15.45 -38.44 46.34
CA SER A 14 14.55 -39.10 45.39
C SER A 14 13.11 -38.78 45.77
N SER A 15 12.49 -37.84 45.06
CA SER A 15 11.06 -37.59 45.19
C SER A 15 10.30 -38.71 44.50
N GLU A 16 9.62 -39.56 45.26
CA GLU A 16 8.58 -40.44 44.73
C GLU A 16 7.52 -39.59 44.03
N ILE A 17 7.50 -39.69 42.70
CA ILE A 17 6.42 -39.11 41.89
C ILE A 17 5.18 -39.95 42.20
N SER A 18 4.29 -39.38 43.01
CA SER A 18 2.96 -39.95 43.27
C SER A 18 2.33 -40.39 41.95
N SER A 19 1.79 -41.60 41.92
CA SER A 19 1.12 -42.22 40.77
C SER A 19 0.06 -41.33 40.11
N ARG A 20 -0.52 -40.37 40.85
CA ARG A 20 -1.42 -39.35 40.30
C ARG A 20 -0.73 -38.34 39.38
N LYS A 21 0.50 -37.90 39.71
CA LYS A 21 1.28 -36.98 38.86
C LYS A 21 1.74 -37.67 37.58
N LEU A 22 2.08 -38.97 37.66
CA LEU A 22 2.45 -39.76 36.48
C LEU A 22 1.25 -39.92 35.53
N LEU A 23 0.05 -40.16 36.07
CA LEU A 23 -1.20 -40.22 35.28
C LEU A 23 -1.51 -38.90 34.56
N ILE A 24 -1.29 -37.75 35.22
CA ILE A 24 -1.51 -36.43 34.59
C ILE A 24 -0.51 -36.19 33.44
N ILE A 25 0.76 -36.55 33.64
CA ILE A 25 1.78 -36.41 32.60
C ILE A 25 1.47 -37.32 31.40
N ILE A 26 1.07 -38.58 31.64
CA ILE A 26 0.68 -39.50 30.57
C ILE A 26 -0.55 -38.99 29.82
N SER A 27 -1.56 -38.45 30.51
CA SER A 27 -2.73 -37.84 29.87
C SER A 27 -2.36 -36.62 29.02
N LEU A 28 -1.45 -35.76 29.47
CA LEU A 28 -0.95 -34.62 28.69
C LEU A 28 -0.16 -35.05 27.45
N ILE A 29 0.64 -36.11 27.54
CA ILE A 29 1.39 -36.68 26.40
C ILE A 29 0.42 -37.32 25.39
N LEU A 30 -0.61 -38.01 25.85
CA LEU A 30 -1.65 -38.58 24.97
C LEU A 30 -2.48 -37.50 24.29
N LEU A 31 -2.82 -36.41 25.01
CA LEU A 31 -3.58 -35.30 24.45
C LEU A 31 -2.79 -34.55 23.37
N THR A 32 -1.50 -34.30 23.62
CA THR A 32 -0.60 -33.66 22.64
C THR A 32 -0.36 -34.56 21.42
N SER A 33 -0.21 -35.87 21.63
CA SER A 33 -0.09 -36.84 20.53
C SER A 33 -1.37 -36.90 19.67
N LEU A 34 -2.56 -36.81 20.29
CA LEU A 34 -3.83 -36.77 19.58
C LEU A 34 -4.01 -35.47 18.77
N VAL A 35 -3.56 -34.33 19.29
CA VAL A 35 -3.57 -33.05 18.56
C VAL A 35 -2.65 -33.11 17.34
N VAL A 36 -1.46 -33.70 17.46
CA VAL A 36 -0.52 -33.89 16.33
C VAL A 36 -1.10 -34.84 15.29
N ILE A 37 -1.74 -35.94 15.70
CA ILE A 37 -2.41 -36.86 14.76
C ILE A 37 -3.60 -36.19 14.07
N TYR A 38 -4.38 -35.39 14.79
CA TYR A 38 -5.52 -34.66 14.22
C TYR A 38 -5.07 -33.60 13.20
N GLN A 39 -3.98 -32.89 13.48
CA GLN A 39 -3.39 -31.93 12.52
C GLN A 39 -2.75 -32.63 11.31
N SER A 40 -2.23 -33.85 11.46
CA SER A 40 -1.71 -34.63 10.32
C SER A 40 -2.78 -35.15 9.35
N LYS A 41 -4.07 -35.07 9.73
CA LYS A 41 -5.22 -35.53 8.94
C LYS A 41 -6.00 -34.39 8.26
N SER A 42 -5.39 -33.21 8.09
CA SER A 42 -5.95 -32.20 7.20
C SER A 42 -6.12 -32.82 5.80
N PRO A 43 -7.30 -32.69 5.16
CA PRO A 43 -7.53 -33.25 3.84
C PRO A 43 -6.50 -32.67 2.88
N LYS A 44 -5.82 -33.54 2.12
CA LYS A 44 -5.00 -33.13 0.98
C LYS A 44 -5.85 -32.15 0.17
N GLU A 45 -5.40 -30.91 0.08
CA GLU A 45 -5.91 -29.95 -0.89
C GLU A 45 -5.93 -30.67 -2.23
N SER A 46 -7.15 -30.97 -2.69
CA SER A 46 -7.37 -31.40 -4.04
C SER A 46 -6.81 -30.31 -4.94
N GLU A 47 -5.78 -30.69 -5.67
CA GLU A 47 -5.27 -30.04 -6.88
C GLU A 47 -6.43 -29.31 -7.58
N VAL A 48 -6.51 -28.00 -7.36
CA VAL A 48 -7.40 -27.13 -8.13
C VAL A 48 -6.80 -27.14 -9.53
N GLN A 49 -7.28 -28.08 -10.34
CA GLN A 49 -7.13 -28.03 -11.78
C GLN A 49 -7.75 -26.70 -12.23
N ASN A 50 -6.87 -25.71 -12.44
CA ASN A 50 -7.19 -24.56 -13.25
C ASN A 50 -7.54 -25.07 -14.64
N ASN A 51 -8.83 -25.36 -14.85
CA ASN A 51 -9.42 -25.44 -16.17
C ASN A 51 -9.31 -24.05 -16.80
N HIS A 52 -8.13 -23.76 -17.36
CA HIS A 52 -8.00 -22.78 -18.40
C HIS A 52 -8.89 -23.27 -19.55
N ILE A 53 -10.08 -22.68 -19.65
CA ILE A 53 -10.86 -22.70 -20.87
C ILE A 53 -10.02 -21.97 -21.92
N PHE A 54 -9.23 -22.74 -22.67
CA PHE A 54 -8.68 -22.29 -23.93
C PHE A 54 -9.87 -22.12 -24.88
N ILE A 55 -10.33 -20.88 -25.04
CA ILE A 55 -11.20 -20.52 -26.15
C ILE A 55 -10.36 -20.72 -27.41
N ASN A 56 -10.70 -21.77 -28.16
CA ASN A 56 -10.12 -22.09 -29.44
C ASN A 56 -10.45 -20.97 -30.44
N PRO A 57 -9.47 -20.19 -30.96
CA PRO A 57 -9.75 -19.14 -31.92
C PRO A 57 -9.82 -19.78 -33.31
N GLN A 58 -10.95 -20.42 -33.62
CA GLN A 58 -11.24 -20.82 -34.99
C GLN A 58 -12.56 -20.24 -35.47
N SER A 59 -12.44 -19.51 -36.58
CA SER A 59 -13.51 -19.10 -37.49
C SER A 59 -14.42 -17.96 -37.02
N TYR A 60 -13.86 -16.75 -36.90
CA TYR A 60 -14.64 -15.55 -37.23
C TYR A 60 -14.55 -15.30 -38.73
N SER A 61 -15.69 -15.45 -39.39
CA SER A 61 -15.90 -15.10 -40.79
C SER A 61 -15.60 -13.61 -41.00
N LYS A 62 -15.07 -13.29 -42.19
CA LYS A 62 -14.83 -11.91 -42.65
C LYS A 62 -16.14 -11.13 -42.63
N ALA A 63 -16.43 -10.46 -41.52
CA ALA A 63 -17.40 -9.39 -41.47
C ALA A 63 -16.83 -8.19 -42.22
N ASN A 64 -17.55 -7.75 -43.25
CA ASN A 64 -17.22 -6.54 -44.02
C ASN A 64 -17.06 -5.35 -43.07
N CYS A 65 -15.85 -4.80 -43.00
CA CYS A 65 -15.56 -3.57 -42.29
C CYS A 65 -16.30 -2.41 -42.97
N LEU A 66 -17.49 -2.08 -42.47
CA LEU A 66 -18.09 -0.77 -42.67
C LEU A 66 -17.09 0.27 -42.14
N SER A 67 -16.80 1.28 -42.96
CA SER A 67 -15.93 2.40 -42.59
C SER A 67 -16.55 3.16 -41.42
N VAL A 68 -16.17 2.78 -40.20
CA VAL A 68 -16.56 3.48 -38.97
C VAL A 68 -16.04 4.90 -39.07
N SER A 69 -16.94 5.88 -39.12
CA SER A 69 -16.55 7.29 -39.08
C SER A 69 -15.76 7.51 -37.78
N LYS A 70 -14.54 8.04 -37.89
CA LYS A 70 -13.71 8.39 -36.74
C LYS A 70 -14.41 9.47 -35.91
N THR A 71 -15.22 9.07 -34.94
CA THR A 71 -15.59 9.94 -33.83
C THR A 71 -14.31 10.24 -33.06
N SER A 72 -14.01 11.52 -32.88
CA SER A 72 -12.91 11.91 -32.01
C SER A 72 -13.28 11.47 -30.60
N ALA A 73 -12.44 10.67 -29.97
CA ALA A 73 -12.66 10.28 -28.60
C ALA A 73 -12.61 11.53 -27.70
N ILE A 74 -13.62 11.70 -26.86
CA ILE A 74 -13.57 12.66 -25.75
C ILE A 74 -12.38 12.29 -24.87
N ILE A 75 -11.57 13.29 -24.50
CA ILE A 75 -10.37 13.09 -23.70
C ILE A 75 -10.71 13.49 -22.27
N CYS A 76 -10.78 12.51 -21.37
CA CYS A 76 -10.97 12.76 -19.94
C CYS A 76 -9.66 12.61 -19.18
N GLN A 77 -9.46 13.48 -18.20
CA GLN A 77 -8.36 13.46 -17.24
C GLN A 77 -8.91 13.74 -15.85
N TRP A 78 -8.28 13.17 -14.84
CA TRP A 78 -8.62 13.45 -13.47
C TRP A 78 -7.64 14.42 -12.84
N TYR A 79 -8.17 15.28 -11.99
CA TYR A 79 -7.45 16.34 -11.30
C TYR A 79 -7.65 16.17 -9.82
N PHE A 80 -6.56 16.21 -9.08
CA PHE A 80 -6.63 16.30 -7.63
C PHE A 80 -7.24 17.64 -7.21
N LEU A 81 -8.20 17.58 -6.28
CA LEU A 81 -8.88 18.75 -5.74
C LEU A 81 -8.28 19.16 -4.41
N ASN A 82 -8.31 18.26 -3.43
CA ASN A 82 -7.81 18.49 -2.08
C ASN A 82 -7.63 17.19 -1.30
N TYR A 83 -6.91 17.32 -0.19
CA TYR A 83 -6.79 16.32 0.85
C TYR A 83 -7.63 16.75 2.05
N THR A 84 -8.29 15.81 2.71
CA THR A 84 -8.96 16.04 3.98
C THR A 84 -8.52 14.99 4.99
N PRO A 85 -7.85 15.38 6.09
CA PRO A 85 -7.52 14.45 7.16
C PRO A 85 -8.79 13.96 7.85
N SER A 86 -8.78 12.72 8.33
CA SER A 86 -9.86 12.21 9.18
C SER A 86 -9.90 12.97 10.50
N ALA A 87 -11.04 12.97 11.17
CA ALA A 87 -11.15 13.60 12.49
C ALA A 87 -10.14 13.01 13.50
N TRP A 88 -9.76 11.73 13.32
CA TRP A 88 -8.77 11.08 14.17
C TRP A 88 -7.34 11.56 13.86
N GLU A 89 -6.98 11.67 12.58
CA GLU A 89 -5.71 12.25 12.14
C GLU A 89 -5.56 13.70 12.64
N THR A 90 -6.60 14.52 12.52
CA THR A 90 -6.59 15.92 12.99
C THR A 90 -6.27 16.01 14.49
N VAL A 91 -6.80 15.10 15.31
CA VAL A 91 -6.48 15.05 16.74
C VAL A 91 -5.00 14.73 16.95
N TRP A 92 -4.45 13.76 16.22
CA TRP A 92 -3.02 13.44 16.30
C TRP A 92 -2.15 14.62 15.87
N PHE A 93 -2.42 15.19 14.70
CA PHE A 93 -1.65 16.30 14.15
C PHE A 93 -1.66 17.53 15.08
N THR A 94 -2.83 17.90 15.60
CA THR A 94 -2.97 19.07 16.49
C THR A 94 -2.24 18.90 17.82
N ASN A 95 -2.08 17.66 18.30
CA ASN A 95 -1.45 17.36 19.59
C ASN A 95 -0.05 16.74 19.45
N ILE A 96 0.53 16.73 18.24
CA ILE A 96 1.73 15.96 17.94
C ILE A 96 2.94 16.35 18.78
N GLU A 97 3.01 17.62 19.22
CA GLU A 97 4.09 18.09 20.10
C GLU A 97 4.18 17.31 21.40
N GLN A 98 3.03 16.93 21.96
CA GLN A 98 2.92 16.12 23.17
C GLN A 98 2.95 14.64 22.84
N LEU A 99 2.12 14.20 21.88
CA LEU A 99 1.90 12.79 21.59
C LEU A 99 3.16 12.06 21.09
N GLN A 100 4.07 12.75 20.40
CA GLN A 100 5.32 12.14 19.91
C GLN A 100 6.23 11.59 21.03
N ASN A 101 6.05 12.03 22.28
CA ASN A 101 6.85 11.58 23.42
C ASN A 101 6.24 10.37 24.14
N SER A 102 5.04 9.96 23.75
CA SER A 102 4.25 8.93 24.40
C SER A 102 3.36 8.21 23.39
N VAL A 103 3.94 7.85 22.24
CA VAL A 103 3.18 7.37 21.07
C VAL A 103 2.49 6.06 21.42
N CYS A 104 3.24 5.08 21.93
CA CYS A 104 2.66 3.80 22.29
C CYS A 104 1.75 3.89 23.50
N GLU A 105 2.08 4.67 24.54
CA GLU A 105 1.20 4.88 25.68
C GLU A 105 -0.16 5.48 25.25
N THR A 106 -0.16 6.36 24.24
CA THR A 106 -1.38 6.94 23.67
C THR A 106 -2.17 5.93 22.85
N LEU A 107 -1.49 5.12 22.03
CA LEU A 107 -2.12 4.13 21.15
C LEU A 107 -2.77 2.98 21.93
N VAL A 108 -2.18 2.57 23.05
CA VAL A 108 -2.74 1.48 23.88
C VAL A 108 -3.96 1.91 24.71
N ASN A 109 -4.26 3.21 24.78
CA ASN A 109 -5.53 3.67 25.37
C ASN A 109 -6.71 3.01 24.62
N GLU A 110 -7.68 2.47 25.36
CA GLU A 110 -8.81 1.71 24.81
C GLU A 110 -9.47 2.35 23.59
N ASN A 111 -9.69 3.67 23.61
CA ASN A 111 -10.30 4.38 22.49
C ASN A 111 -9.40 4.41 21.25
N ASN A 112 -8.10 4.68 21.40
CA ASN A 112 -7.16 4.70 20.27
C ASN A 112 -6.88 3.29 19.76
N LEU A 113 -6.82 2.31 20.65
CA LEU A 113 -6.63 0.92 20.29
C LEU A 113 -7.80 0.41 19.45
N ASN A 114 -9.03 0.64 19.89
CA ASN A 114 -10.22 0.24 19.14
C ASN A 114 -10.27 0.89 17.75
N LYS A 115 -9.94 2.19 17.64
CA LYS A 115 -9.84 2.88 16.36
C LYS A 115 -8.74 2.29 15.47
N THR A 116 -7.59 1.97 16.06
CA THR A 116 -6.46 1.35 15.36
C THR A 116 -6.85 0.01 14.77
N VAL A 117 -7.44 -0.88 15.59
CA VAL A 117 -7.89 -2.20 15.14
C VAL A 117 -8.89 -2.06 13.99
N LEU A 118 -9.92 -1.23 14.15
CA LEU A 118 -10.92 -1.01 13.11
C LEU A 118 -10.32 -0.45 11.80
N ALA A 119 -9.38 0.49 11.89
CA ALA A 119 -8.72 1.05 10.72
C ALA A 119 -7.82 0.02 10.02
N VAL A 120 -6.99 -0.73 10.77
CA VAL A 120 -6.11 -1.77 10.22
C VAL A 120 -6.94 -2.88 9.57
N GLU A 121 -7.98 -3.39 10.24
CA GLU A 121 -8.87 -4.41 9.67
C GLU A 121 -9.49 -3.93 8.35
N ARG A 122 -9.92 -2.67 8.30
CA ARG A 122 -10.47 -2.08 7.09
C ARG A 122 -9.45 -1.96 5.97
N VAL A 123 -8.22 -1.52 6.26
CA VAL A 123 -7.15 -1.44 5.25
C VAL A 123 -6.80 -2.83 4.73
N VAL A 124 -6.62 -3.82 5.60
CA VAL A 124 -6.30 -5.20 5.23
C VAL A 124 -7.41 -5.81 4.37
N GLU A 125 -8.67 -5.57 4.71
CA GLU A 125 -9.81 -5.99 3.90
C GLU A 125 -9.75 -5.39 2.48
N LEU A 126 -9.53 -4.08 2.37
CA LEU A 126 -9.43 -3.39 1.08
C LEU A 126 -8.22 -3.87 0.26
N GLN A 127 -7.08 -4.14 0.91
CA GLN A 127 -5.90 -4.74 0.28
C GLN A 127 -6.13 -6.20 -0.16
N LYS A 128 -7.05 -6.93 0.48
CA LYS A 128 -7.34 -8.33 0.15
C LYS A 128 -8.36 -8.45 -0.97
N PHE A 129 -9.44 -7.70 -0.90
CA PHE A 129 -10.60 -7.84 -1.79
C PHE A 129 -10.69 -6.75 -2.84
N GLY A 130 -9.90 -5.69 -2.69
CA GLY A 130 -9.98 -4.51 -3.55
C GLY A 130 -11.29 -3.75 -3.36
N ARG A 131 -11.66 -3.01 -4.41
CA ARG A 131 -12.71 -1.99 -4.35
C ARG A 131 -14.11 -2.52 -4.52
N ASN A 132 -14.26 -3.74 -5.05
CA ASN A 132 -15.57 -4.35 -5.29
C ASN A 132 -16.26 -4.76 -3.97
N HIS A 133 -15.55 -4.70 -2.84
CA HIS A 133 -16.06 -5.09 -1.54
C HIS A 133 -16.41 -3.85 -0.69
N ILE A 134 -17.54 -3.22 -1.03
CA ILE A 134 -18.14 -2.14 -0.23
C ILE A 134 -19.32 -2.74 0.54
N GLU A 135 -19.05 -3.35 1.70
CA GLU A 135 -20.12 -3.75 2.61
C GLU A 135 -20.69 -2.51 3.34
N SER A 136 -22.00 -2.32 3.27
CA SER A 136 -22.70 -1.15 3.83
C SER A 136 -22.46 -0.94 5.34
N ASN A 137 -22.24 -2.03 6.09
CA ASN A 137 -21.97 -1.97 7.53
C ASN A 137 -20.55 -1.48 7.90
N LYS A 138 -19.63 -1.34 6.94
CA LYS A 138 -18.23 -0.95 7.20
C LYS A 138 -17.93 0.53 6.99
N GLN A 139 -18.96 1.34 6.71
CA GLN A 139 -18.84 2.81 6.63
C GLN A 139 -18.31 3.47 7.93
N ILE A 140 -18.40 2.79 9.08
CA ILE A 140 -17.89 3.33 10.35
C ILE A 140 -16.36 3.43 10.31
N ALA A 141 -15.66 2.40 9.82
CA ALA A 141 -14.21 2.41 9.74
C ALA A 141 -13.70 3.42 8.71
N ASP A 142 -14.44 3.64 7.61
CA ASP A 142 -14.12 4.65 6.59
C ASP A 142 -14.10 6.09 7.14
N LYS A 143 -14.70 6.35 8.31
CA LYS A 143 -14.63 7.65 9.01
C LYS A 143 -13.31 7.86 9.75
N LEU A 144 -12.58 6.78 10.02
CA LEU A 144 -11.25 6.83 10.66
C LEU A 144 -10.15 7.10 9.63
N LEU A 145 -10.42 6.85 8.36
CA LEU A 145 -9.50 7.03 7.24
C LEU A 145 -9.61 8.44 6.64
N SER A 146 -8.50 8.93 6.10
CA SER A 146 -8.41 10.23 5.45
C SER A 146 -8.83 10.12 3.97
N ARG A 147 -9.00 11.26 3.28
CA ARG A 147 -9.57 11.28 1.92
C ARG A 147 -8.78 12.17 0.96
N MET A 148 -8.57 11.65 -0.24
CA MET A 148 -8.07 12.37 -1.41
C MET A 148 -9.25 12.62 -2.35
N PHE A 149 -9.50 13.87 -2.73
CA PHE A 149 -10.61 14.24 -3.62
C PHE A 149 -10.11 14.52 -5.03
N TYR A 150 -10.87 14.07 -6.02
CA TYR A 150 -10.55 14.22 -7.43
C TYR A 150 -11.77 14.66 -8.22
N ARG A 151 -11.56 15.40 -9.31
CA ARG A 151 -12.58 15.74 -10.30
C ARG A 151 -12.14 15.25 -11.66
N GLN A 152 -13.05 14.62 -12.39
CA GLN A 152 -12.82 14.33 -13.79
C GLN A 152 -13.11 15.59 -14.62
N GLU A 153 -12.22 15.99 -15.51
CA GLU A 153 -12.52 16.97 -16.54
C GLU A 153 -12.30 16.34 -17.91
N CYS A 154 -13.24 16.58 -18.80
CA CYS A 154 -13.28 15.97 -20.13
C CYS A 154 -13.33 17.06 -21.18
N ILE A 155 -12.51 16.94 -22.22
CA ILE A 155 -12.44 17.89 -23.33
C ILE A 155 -12.83 17.14 -24.60
N ASP A 156 -13.79 17.69 -25.35
CA ASP A 156 -14.00 17.27 -26.74
C ASP A 156 -13.03 18.01 -27.66
N PRO A 157 -12.03 17.32 -28.26
CA PRO A 157 -11.03 17.97 -29.08
C PRO A 157 -11.59 18.59 -30.37
N LYS A 158 -12.82 18.24 -30.80
CA LYS A 158 -13.46 18.87 -31.97
C LYS A 158 -14.02 20.24 -31.65
N THR A 159 -14.68 20.36 -30.51
CA THR A 159 -15.39 21.58 -30.10
C THR A 159 -14.56 22.45 -29.17
N ASN A 160 -13.49 21.90 -28.59
CA ASN A 160 -12.69 22.49 -27.52
C ASN A 160 -13.53 22.88 -26.29
N VAL A 161 -14.69 22.22 -26.11
CA VAL A 161 -15.56 22.42 -24.95
C VAL A 161 -15.09 21.46 -23.85
N SER A 162 -14.88 22.02 -22.65
CA SER A 162 -14.60 21.27 -21.44
C SER A 162 -15.88 21.02 -20.65
N PHE A 163 -16.02 19.82 -20.10
CA PHE A 163 -17.09 19.43 -19.18
C PHE A 163 -16.48 18.93 -17.89
N GLN A 164 -17.00 19.41 -16.76
CA GLN A 164 -16.69 18.86 -15.45
C GLN A 164 -17.52 17.60 -15.24
N GLY A 165 -16.82 16.50 -15.03
CA GLY A 165 -17.38 15.20 -14.68
C GLY A 165 -17.62 15.06 -13.18
N ALA A 166 -17.72 13.81 -12.73
CA ALA A 166 -17.96 13.50 -11.33
C ALA A 166 -16.78 13.93 -10.44
N GLU A 167 -17.11 14.38 -9.25
CA GLU A 167 -16.18 14.43 -8.13
C GLU A 167 -16.21 13.12 -7.37
N VAL A 168 -15.04 12.61 -7.03
CA VAL A 168 -14.89 11.37 -6.27
C VAL A 168 -13.93 11.60 -5.12
N SER A 169 -14.11 10.85 -4.04
CA SER A 169 -13.11 10.73 -2.97
C SER A 169 -12.54 9.33 -2.94
N GLN A 170 -11.26 9.23 -2.62
CA GLN A 170 -10.55 7.98 -2.41
C GLN A 170 -9.99 7.93 -1.00
N LEU A 171 -10.12 6.79 -0.34
CA LEU A 171 -9.56 6.58 0.99
C LEU A 171 -8.03 6.54 0.97
N ILE A 172 -7.43 6.97 2.08
CA ILE A 172 -6.02 6.77 2.41
C ILE A 172 -5.91 6.55 3.91
N GLU A 173 -4.95 5.75 4.36
CA GLU A 173 -4.73 5.54 5.79
C GLU A 173 -4.41 6.87 6.50
N PRO A 174 -4.90 7.07 7.72
CA PRO A 174 -4.71 8.32 8.44
C PRO A 174 -3.26 8.40 8.97
N LEU A 175 -2.73 9.61 9.03
CA LEU A 175 -1.45 9.89 9.70
C LEU A 175 -1.66 9.85 11.22
N ILE A 176 -1.40 8.71 11.84
CA ILE A 176 -1.56 8.48 13.29
C ILE A 176 -0.39 7.68 13.88
N GLY A 177 -0.15 7.82 15.18
CA GLY A 177 0.90 7.07 15.87
C GLY A 177 2.29 7.30 15.25
N LEU A 178 3.01 6.20 15.04
CA LEU A 178 4.31 6.14 14.37
C LEU A 178 4.21 6.28 12.83
N LEU A 179 3.01 6.54 12.30
CA LEU A 179 2.68 6.52 10.87
C LEU A 179 2.84 5.14 10.21
N ARG A 180 3.08 4.11 11.02
CA ARG A 180 3.21 2.69 10.64
C ARG A 180 2.11 1.90 11.32
N ASP A 181 2.02 0.60 11.03
CA ASP A 181 1.13 -0.31 11.74
C ASP A 181 1.37 -0.24 13.27
N PRO A 182 0.46 0.38 14.04
CA PRO A 182 0.70 0.64 15.45
C PRO A 182 0.69 -0.64 16.28
N LEU A 183 0.10 -1.71 15.73
CA LEU A 183 0.04 -3.01 16.39
C LEU A 183 1.38 -3.76 16.29
N THR A 184 2.29 -3.37 15.38
CA THR A 184 3.56 -4.10 15.23
C THR A 184 4.62 -3.64 16.23
N ILE A 185 4.71 -2.32 16.48
CA ILE A 185 5.81 -1.72 17.25
C ILE A 185 5.46 -1.57 18.73
N CYS A 186 4.23 -1.16 19.04
CA CYS A 186 3.81 -1.01 20.43
C CYS A 186 3.58 -2.38 21.07
N ASP A 187 3.87 -2.50 22.37
CA ASP A 187 3.69 -3.74 23.11
C ASP A 187 2.31 -4.35 22.86
N ARG A 188 2.30 -5.66 22.55
CA ARG A 188 1.06 -6.38 22.25
C ARG A 188 0.12 -6.26 23.45
N THR A 189 -1.02 -5.63 23.23
CA THR A 189 -2.07 -5.62 24.24
C THR A 189 -2.81 -6.94 24.18
N SER A 190 -3.15 -7.51 25.34
CA SER A 190 -3.94 -8.75 25.42
C SER A 190 -5.35 -8.63 24.81
N SER A 191 -5.77 -7.41 24.48
CA SER A 191 -7.08 -7.07 23.93
C SER A 191 -7.17 -7.13 22.41
N VAL A 192 -6.04 -7.17 21.67
CA VAL A 192 -6.09 -7.33 20.20
C VAL A 192 -6.13 -8.81 19.86
N PRO A 193 -7.14 -9.28 19.09
CA PRO A 193 -7.20 -10.67 18.63
C PRO A 193 -5.94 -11.07 17.87
N VAL A 194 -5.49 -12.32 18.03
CA VAL A 194 -4.32 -12.85 17.30
C VAL A 194 -4.46 -12.72 15.79
N SER A 195 -5.68 -12.83 15.26
CA SER A 195 -5.98 -12.59 13.84
C SER A 195 -5.66 -11.16 13.39
N GLY A 196 -5.73 -10.17 14.30
CA GLY A 196 -5.28 -8.81 14.06
C GLY A 196 -3.75 -8.67 13.94
N TYR A 197 -3.00 -9.72 14.28
CA TYR A 197 -1.54 -9.84 14.09
C TYR A 197 -1.14 -10.83 12.98
N GLU A 198 -2.08 -11.59 12.40
CA GLU A 198 -1.76 -12.48 11.28
C GLU A 198 -1.36 -11.64 10.05
N GLY A 199 -0.30 -12.09 9.36
CA GLY A 199 0.31 -11.33 8.26
C GLY A 199 1.02 -10.05 8.70
N ALA A 200 1.24 -9.82 10.00
CA ALA A 200 2.17 -8.81 10.51
C ALA A 200 3.60 -9.24 10.14
N GLU A 201 3.96 -9.11 8.87
CA GLU A 201 5.36 -9.01 8.50
C GLU A 201 5.97 -7.93 9.41
N ILE A 202 7.14 -8.21 9.97
CA ILE A 202 7.84 -7.35 10.95
C ILE A 202 7.93 -5.90 10.47
N GLN A 203 7.84 -5.70 9.16
CA GLN A 203 7.81 -4.40 8.50
C GLN A 203 6.42 -3.75 8.42
N SER A 204 5.40 -4.00 9.23
CA SER A 204 4.24 -3.05 9.35
C SER A 204 3.48 -2.59 8.07
N LYS A 205 3.62 -3.26 6.91
CA LYS A 205 3.08 -2.83 5.59
C LYS A 205 1.56 -2.96 5.47
N ARG A 206 0.91 -3.60 6.45
CA ARG A 206 -0.54 -3.84 6.50
C ARG A 206 -1.35 -2.56 6.58
N PHE A 207 -0.75 -1.48 7.07
CA PHE A 207 -1.45 -0.21 7.23
C PHE A 207 -1.47 0.63 5.94
N PHE A 208 -0.84 0.16 4.85
CA PHE A 208 -0.84 0.88 3.58
C PHE A 208 -2.13 0.74 2.80
N LEU A 209 -2.88 1.82 2.63
CA LEU A 209 -3.98 1.83 1.70
C LEU A 209 -3.51 2.29 0.32
N LEU A 210 -2.98 1.34 -0.45
CA LEU A 210 -2.53 1.56 -1.84
C LEU A 210 -3.65 2.18 -2.67
N SER A 211 -3.30 3.13 -3.54
CA SER A 211 -4.27 3.80 -4.41
C SER A 211 -5.09 2.81 -5.26
N ILE A 212 -4.44 1.75 -5.74
CA ILE A 212 -5.07 0.70 -6.54
C ILE A 212 -6.06 -0.16 -5.75
N ALA A 213 -5.94 -0.23 -4.41
CA ALA A 213 -6.84 -0.96 -3.53
C ALA A 213 -7.93 -0.06 -2.93
N ALA A 214 -7.69 1.25 -2.85
CA ALA A 214 -8.57 2.19 -2.19
C ALA A 214 -9.87 2.46 -2.99
N PRO A 215 -11.05 2.33 -2.38
CA PRO A 215 -12.34 2.51 -3.05
C PRO A 215 -12.62 3.99 -3.36
N PHE A 216 -13.46 4.21 -4.38
CA PHE A 216 -13.95 5.52 -4.78
C PHE A 216 -15.38 5.73 -4.30
N TYR A 217 -15.65 6.92 -3.78
CA TYR A 217 -16.99 7.34 -3.41
C TYR A 217 -17.35 8.55 -4.26
N ASN A 218 -18.46 8.46 -4.99
CA ASN A 218 -19.01 9.61 -5.69
C ASN A 218 -19.38 10.68 -4.66
N HIS A 219 -18.80 11.87 -4.84
CA HIS A 219 -19.20 13.05 -4.09
C HIS A 219 -20.35 13.71 -4.85
N SER A 220 -21.57 13.19 -4.64
CA SER A 220 -22.76 13.84 -5.18
C SER A 220 -22.86 15.22 -4.53
N SER A 221 -22.59 16.28 -5.30
CA SER A 221 -22.80 17.67 -4.86
C SER A 221 -24.29 17.87 -4.59
N SER A 222 -24.73 17.56 -3.38
CA SER A 222 -26.14 17.55 -2.96
C SER A 222 -26.74 18.95 -2.81
N SER A 223 -26.17 19.97 -3.46
CA SER A 223 -26.51 21.37 -3.29
C SER A 223 -26.92 22.11 -4.57
N THR A 224 -27.12 21.43 -5.70
CA THR A 224 -27.86 22.09 -6.80
C THR A 224 -29.33 22.24 -6.39
N PRO A 225 -29.88 23.46 -6.29
CA PRO A 225 -31.29 23.66 -5.97
C PRO A 225 -32.15 22.95 -7.03
N LYS A 226 -33.14 22.18 -6.55
CA LYS A 226 -34.15 21.50 -7.37
C LYS A 226 -34.89 22.50 -8.28
N GLY A 227 -34.32 22.78 -9.44
CA GLY A 227 -35.00 23.35 -10.60
C GLY A 227 -35.55 22.19 -11.41
N SER A 228 -36.85 21.99 -11.31
CA SER A 228 -37.65 20.90 -11.87
C SER A 228 -37.44 20.68 -13.38
N ILE A 229 -36.76 19.59 -13.74
CA ILE A 229 -37.17 18.72 -14.86
C ILE A 229 -36.99 17.28 -14.36
N GLU A 230 -38.05 16.74 -13.74
CA GLU A 230 -38.20 15.31 -13.52
C GLU A 230 -38.40 14.66 -14.89
N ASN A 231 -37.37 13.98 -15.38
CA ASN A 231 -37.55 12.76 -16.15
C ASN A 231 -36.51 11.76 -15.67
N SER A 232 -37.04 10.65 -15.17
CA SER A 232 -36.37 9.51 -14.54
C SER A 232 -35.11 9.07 -15.27
N LEU A 233 -33.96 9.34 -14.67
CA LEU A 233 -32.79 8.49 -14.78
C LEU A 233 -32.63 7.85 -13.41
N GLU A 234 -32.98 6.57 -13.31
CA GLU A 234 -32.57 5.78 -12.16
C GLU A 234 -31.05 5.88 -12.02
N PRO A 235 -30.51 5.94 -10.79
CA PRO A 235 -29.08 5.93 -10.58
C PRO A 235 -28.55 4.58 -11.05
N ASP A 236 -28.08 4.51 -12.31
CA ASP A 236 -27.40 3.33 -12.85
C ASP A 236 -26.29 2.92 -11.88
N GLU A 237 -26.51 1.79 -11.19
CA GLU A 237 -25.59 1.12 -10.27
C GLU A 237 -24.30 0.62 -10.95
N HIS A 238 -23.91 1.17 -12.12
CA HIS A 238 -22.82 0.67 -12.95
C HIS A 238 -21.62 1.64 -13.06
N ASN A 239 -21.64 2.77 -12.37
CA ASN A 239 -20.51 3.73 -12.35
C ASN A 239 -19.46 3.43 -11.26
N MET A 240 -19.18 2.14 -10.97
CA MET A 240 -18.33 1.77 -9.84
C MET A 240 -16.81 1.68 -10.12
N ASN A 241 -16.31 1.50 -11.34
CA ASN A 241 -15.03 0.78 -11.46
C ASN A 241 -13.98 1.35 -12.43
N ILE A 242 -13.67 2.65 -12.34
CA ILE A 242 -12.54 3.16 -13.14
C ILE A 242 -11.65 4.07 -12.31
N LEU A 243 -10.37 3.71 -12.22
CA LEU A 243 -9.37 4.55 -11.59
C LEU A 243 -9.19 5.86 -12.36
N PRO A 244 -8.96 6.97 -11.63
CA PRO A 244 -8.59 8.25 -12.21
C PRO A 244 -7.44 8.19 -13.23
N TRP A 245 -6.43 7.35 -12.99
CA TRP A 245 -5.24 7.27 -13.84
C TRP A 245 -5.14 6.00 -14.71
N MET A 246 -5.90 4.92 -14.45
CA MET A 246 -5.69 3.67 -15.21
C MET A 246 -6.45 3.57 -16.53
N TYR A 247 -7.49 4.36 -16.80
CA TYR A 247 -8.27 4.16 -18.03
C TYR A 247 -8.93 5.44 -18.58
N GLN A 248 -8.70 5.73 -19.87
CA GLN A 248 -9.58 6.61 -20.64
C GLN A 248 -10.76 5.78 -21.15
N ARG A 249 -11.99 6.27 -20.91
CA ARG A 249 -13.19 5.72 -21.53
C ARG A 249 -13.20 6.11 -23.01
N SER A 250 -12.76 5.24 -23.90
CA SER A 250 -13.09 5.39 -25.31
C SER A 250 -14.47 4.80 -25.54
N LYS A 251 -15.50 5.63 -25.73
CA LYS A 251 -16.78 5.18 -26.29
C LYS A 251 -16.53 4.71 -27.73
N LEU A 252 -16.15 3.45 -27.91
CA LEU A 252 -16.15 2.81 -29.21
C LEU A 252 -17.59 2.36 -29.49
N ASN A 253 -18.28 3.14 -30.33
CA ASN A 253 -19.59 2.87 -30.94
C ASN A 253 -20.84 2.85 -30.03
N LEU A 254 -21.74 3.80 -30.32
CA LEU A 254 -23.12 3.90 -29.82
C LEU A 254 -24.06 2.77 -30.30
N LEU A 255 -23.53 1.68 -30.86
CA LEU A 255 -24.34 0.60 -31.47
C LEU A 255 -24.27 -0.72 -30.69
N ASP A 256 -23.40 -0.83 -29.68
CA ASP A 256 -23.38 -1.98 -28.79
C ASP A 256 -23.09 -1.52 -27.35
N PRO A 257 -24.13 -1.27 -26.54
CA PRO A 257 -23.96 -0.76 -25.17
C PRO A 257 -23.31 -1.78 -24.21
N GLU A 258 -23.02 -3.02 -24.64
CA GLU A 258 -22.55 -4.08 -23.75
C GLU A 258 -21.03 -4.09 -23.49
N PHE A 259 -20.20 -3.35 -24.24
CA PHE A 259 -18.73 -3.42 -24.05
C PHE A 259 -18.05 -2.05 -24.09
N ASP A 260 -17.95 -1.39 -22.92
CA ASP A 260 -16.99 -0.30 -22.71
C ASP A 260 -15.55 -0.88 -22.77
N ILE A 261 -14.83 -0.61 -23.86
CA ILE A 261 -13.39 -0.93 -23.96
C ILE A 261 -12.60 0.20 -23.31
N TYR A 262 -11.98 -0.12 -22.17
CA TYR A 262 -11.09 0.77 -21.45
C TYR A 262 -9.65 0.60 -21.93
N THR A 263 -9.09 1.60 -22.62
CA THR A 263 -7.66 1.59 -22.99
C THR A 263 -6.85 2.41 -21.99
N ARG A 264 -5.86 1.76 -21.37
CA ARG A 264 -4.87 2.40 -20.51
C ARG A 264 -3.92 3.22 -21.38
N LYS A 265 -3.90 4.54 -21.18
CA LYS A 265 -3.08 5.45 -22.00
C LYS A 265 -1.69 5.73 -21.41
N GLY A 266 -1.52 5.53 -20.11
CA GLY A 266 -0.28 5.76 -19.38
C GLY A 266 0.42 4.49 -18.92
N GLN A 267 1.66 4.65 -18.50
CA GLN A 267 2.54 3.64 -17.92
C GLN A 267 2.35 3.55 -16.40
N ASN A 268 2.71 2.42 -15.81
CA ASN A 268 2.80 2.22 -14.37
C ASN A 268 4.30 2.16 -14.12
N ILE A 269 4.84 3.18 -13.49
CA ILE A 269 6.28 3.33 -13.28
C ILE A 269 6.53 3.18 -11.79
N PHE A 270 7.42 2.25 -11.44
CA PHE A 270 7.92 2.11 -10.08
C PHE A 270 9.38 2.55 -10.02
N ILE A 271 9.71 3.40 -9.06
CA ILE A 271 11.07 3.84 -8.77
C ILE A 271 11.40 3.45 -7.33
N ASP A 272 12.33 2.52 -7.17
CA ASP A 272 12.83 2.01 -5.90
C ASP A 272 14.17 2.67 -5.58
N LEU A 273 14.18 3.64 -4.67
CA LEU A 273 15.37 4.37 -4.24
C LEU A 273 15.91 3.75 -2.95
N GLY A 274 17.10 3.15 -3.04
CA GLY A 274 17.65 2.26 -2.02
C GLY A 274 17.03 0.86 -2.13
N SER A 275 17.09 0.34 -3.35
CA SER A 275 16.61 -0.99 -3.68
C SER A 275 17.60 -2.03 -3.20
N SER A 276 17.12 -3.18 -2.74
CA SER A 276 17.97 -4.34 -2.54
C SER A 276 17.88 -5.28 -3.75
N TYR A 277 18.40 -6.49 -3.61
CA TYR A 277 18.02 -7.58 -4.50
C TYR A 277 16.48 -7.73 -4.57
N PHE A 278 15.94 -8.15 -5.71
CA PHE A 278 14.49 -8.23 -5.91
C PHE A 278 13.79 -9.11 -4.86
N ASP A 279 14.42 -10.22 -4.47
CA ASP A 279 13.97 -11.11 -3.39
C ASP A 279 14.61 -10.80 -2.01
N GLY A 280 15.31 -9.67 -1.90
CA GLY A 280 16.00 -9.21 -0.69
C GLY A 280 17.41 -9.79 -0.53
N TRP A 281 18.21 -9.19 0.37
CA TRP A 281 19.62 -9.53 0.59
C TRP A 281 19.88 -10.99 0.97
N SER A 282 18.96 -11.61 1.71
CA SER A 282 19.08 -12.98 2.22
C SER A 282 18.00 -13.92 1.69
N GLY A 283 17.29 -13.52 0.62
CA GLY A 283 16.07 -14.19 0.19
C GLY A 283 14.91 -14.02 1.19
N ALA A 284 15.05 -13.11 2.16
CA ALA A 284 13.98 -12.68 3.04
C ALA A 284 12.97 -11.85 2.24
N LYS A 285 12.06 -12.56 1.57
CA LYS A 285 11.07 -12.01 0.63
C LYS A 285 10.27 -10.85 1.21
N ASP A 286 9.93 -10.95 2.50
CA ASP A 286 9.11 -9.98 3.22
C ASP A 286 9.82 -8.62 3.37
N ALA A 287 11.15 -8.60 3.35
CA ALA A 287 11.95 -7.38 3.45
C ALA A 287 12.21 -6.70 2.10
N ALA A 288 11.92 -7.37 0.99
CA ALA A 288 12.29 -6.89 -0.33
C ALA A 288 11.22 -5.95 -0.91
N SER A 289 11.52 -4.64 -0.97
CA SER A 289 10.66 -3.62 -1.57
C SER A 289 10.22 -4.00 -2.99
N GLY A 290 11.18 -4.32 -3.86
CA GLY A 290 10.94 -4.65 -5.27
C GLY A 290 9.88 -5.75 -5.47
N ARG A 291 10.04 -6.88 -4.78
CA ARG A 291 9.06 -7.97 -4.81
C ARG A 291 7.72 -7.55 -4.20
N TRP A 292 7.73 -6.88 -3.05
CA TRP A 292 6.50 -6.50 -2.37
C TRP A 292 5.61 -5.61 -3.26
N PHE A 293 6.18 -4.54 -3.84
CA PHE A 293 5.46 -3.65 -4.75
C PHE A 293 4.97 -4.41 -5.98
N TYR A 294 5.83 -5.22 -6.61
CA TYR A 294 5.45 -6.04 -7.76
C TYR A 294 4.25 -6.94 -7.46
N GLU A 295 4.27 -7.70 -6.36
CA GLU A 295 3.20 -8.64 -6.03
C GLU A 295 1.89 -7.92 -5.68
N HIS A 296 1.96 -6.82 -4.93
CA HIS A 296 0.77 -6.07 -4.51
C HIS A 296 0.11 -5.36 -5.68
N TYR A 297 0.88 -4.69 -6.54
CA TYR A 297 0.34 -4.00 -7.70
C TYR A 297 -0.18 -4.97 -8.77
N ARG A 298 0.55 -6.06 -9.03
CA ARG A 298 0.12 -7.11 -9.97
C ARG A 298 -1.20 -7.76 -9.55
N ARG A 299 -1.43 -7.98 -8.25
CA ARG A 299 -2.67 -8.60 -7.72
C ARG A 299 -3.92 -7.82 -8.14
N PHE A 300 -3.82 -6.50 -8.30
CA PHE A 300 -4.92 -5.64 -8.74
C PHE A 300 -4.88 -5.33 -10.25
N GLY A 301 -4.12 -6.09 -11.03
CA GLY A 301 -3.98 -5.89 -12.47
C GLY A 301 -3.15 -4.67 -12.86
N ALA A 302 -2.52 -3.98 -11.90
CA ALA A 302 -1.69 -2.81 -12.13
C ALA A 302 -0.22 -3.19 -12.33
N LYS A 303 0.08 -4.00 -13.35
CA LYS A 303 1.47 -4.38 -13.65
C LYS A 303 2.32 -3.14 -13.96
N PHE A 304 3.56 -3.10 -13.48
CA PHE A 304 4.51 -2.05 -13.83
C PHE A 304 5.01 -2.24 -15.26
N ASP A 305 4.99 -1.16 -16.04
CA ASP A 305 5.55 -1.09 -17.39
C ASP A 305 7.03 -0.69 -17.35
N ARG A 306 7.48 -0.15 -16.21
CA ARG A 306 8.88 0.19 -15.94
C ARG A 306 9.16 0.11 -14.44
N ILE A 307 10.29 -0.49 -14.09
CA ILE A 307 10.84 -0.51 -12.73
C ILE A 307 12.27 0.02 -12.79
N LEU A 308 12.55 1.07 -12.02
CA LEU A 308 13.88 1.64 -11.86
C LEU A 308 14.36 1.36 -10.43
N ALA A 309 15.41 0.57 -10.29
CA ALA A 309 15.97 0.22 -8.99
C ALA A 309 17.33 0.89 -8.80
N TYR A 310 17.39 1.89 -7.94
CA TYR A 310 18.62 2.57 -7.54
C TYR A 310 19.21 1.88 -6.33
N GLU A 311 20.50 1.55 -6.38
CA GLU A 311 21.19 1.04 -5.20
C GLU A 311 22.60 1.63 -5.08
N PHE A 312 22.91 2.08 -3.86
CA PHE A 312 24.21 2.63 -3.51
C PHE A 312 25.29 1.53 -3.46
N THR A 313 24.97 0.42 -2.81
CA THR A 313 25.87 -0.71 -2.62
C THR A 313 25.89 -1.56 -3.89
N ALA A 314 27.02 -1.61 -4.57
CA ALA A 314 27.15 -2.35 -5.82
C ALA A 314 26.62 -3.80 -5.70
N LEU A 315 25.49 -4.08 -6.35
CA LEU A 315 24.89 -5.41 -6.43
C LEU A 315 25.57 -6.24 -7.52
N ASP A 316 25.64 -7.56 -7.35
CA ASP A 316 26.07 -8.47 -8.41
C ASP A 316 24.96 -8.59 -9.47
N PRO A 317 25.20 -8.13 -10.73
CA PRO A 317 24.15 -8.12 -11.74
C PRO A 317 23.59 -9.51 -12.01
N LYS A 318 24.42 -10.56 -12.01
CA LYS A 318 23.96 -11.93 -12.27
C LYS A 318 22.94 -12.37 -11.23
N THR A 319 23.19 -12.07 -9.96
CA THR A 319 22.26 -12.35 -8.87
C THR A 319 20.96 -11.55 -9.00
N VAL A 320 21.04 -10.25 -9.31
CA VAL A 320 19.85 -9.41 -9.56
C VAL A 320 18.98 -10.02 -10.66
N TRP A 321 19.55 -10.30 -11.83
CA TRP A 321 18.80 -10.79 -13.00
C TRP A 321 18.22 -12.19 -12.78
N ASN A 322 18.89 -13.06 -12.00
CA ASN A 322 18.40 -14.40 -11.70
C ASN A 322 17.17 -14.42 -10.76
N GLN A 323 16.95 -13.35 -10.00
CA GLN A 323 15.80 -13.26 -9.08
C GLN A 323 14.54 -12.69 -9.74
N LEU A 324 14.67 -12.01 -10.89
CA LEU A 324 13.53 -11.36 -11.52
C LEU A 324 12.54 -12.39 -12.08
N PRO A 325 11.23 -12.23 -11.82
CA PRO A 325 10.20 -12.92 -12.57
C PRO A 325 10.33 -12.65 -14.07
N ALA A 326 9.93 -13.63 -14.90
CA ALA A 326 10.08 -13.53 -16.35
C ALA A 326 9.35 -12.31 -16.97
N ASP A 327 8.23 -11.89 -16.39
CA ASP A 327 7.49 -10.70 -16.83
C ASP A 327 8.07 -9.38 -16.31
N VAL A 328 8.91 -9.41 -15.27
CA VAL A 328 9.62 -8.24 -14.72
C VAL A 328 10.92 -7.98 -15.46
N PHE A 329 11.62 -9.03 -15.90
CA PHE A 329 12.89 -8.95 -16.61
C PHE A 329 12.93 -7.85 -17.72
N PRO A 330 11.96 -7.75 -18.65
CA PRO A 330 12.03 -6.77 -19.74
C PRO A 330 11.75 -5.32 -19.31
N VAL A 331 11.21 -5.10 -18.10
CA VAL A 331 10.81 -3.76 -17.62
C VAL A 331 11.68 -3.25 -16.48
N TYR A 332 12.62 -4.06 -15.98
CA TYR A 332 13.48 -3.75 -14.85
C TYR A 332 14.81 -3.11 -15.31
N THR A 333 15.16 -1.98 -14.71
CA THR A 333 16.44 -1.29 -14.93
C THR A 333 17.15 -1.15 -13.59
N LEU A 334 18.30 -1.81 -13.46
CA LEU A 334 19.20 -1.63 -12.32
C LEU A 334 20.10 -0.41 -12.55
N ILE A 335 20.04 0.54 -11.62
CA ILE A 335 20.90 1.73 -11.56
C ILE A 335 21.83 1.53 -10.37
N ASN A 336 22.92 0.79 -10.63
CA ASN A 336 23.86 0.30 -9.62
C ASN A 336 24.90 1.37 -9.24
N ILE A 337 24.42 2.57 -8.90
CA ILE A 337 25.22 3.73 -8.52
C ILE A 337 24.46 4.54 -7.47
N PRO A 338 25.18 5.33 -6.62
CA PRO A 338 24.56 6.22 -5.66
C PRO A 338 23.51 7.15 -6.29
N CYS A 339 22.36 7.28 -5.62
CA CYS A 339 21.36 8.28 -5.98
C CYS A 339 21.94 9.69 -5.79
N ALA A 340 21.72 10.58 -6.75
CA ALA A 340 22.18 11.96 -6.69
C ALA A 340 20.99 12.92 -6.51
N THR A 341 21.21 14.02 -5.80
CA THR A 341 20.18 15.08 -5.66
C THR A 341 20.12 15.99 -6.90
N THR A 342 21.12 15.92 -7.79
CA THR A 342 21.20 16.71 -9.03
C THR A 342 21.87 15.90 -10.16
N GLY A 343 21.83 16.43 -11.38
CA GLY A 343 22.48 15.82 -12.55
C GLY A 343 21.72 14.63 -13.13
N LYS A 344 22.33 13.94 -14.10
CA LYS A 344 21.68 12.90 -14.92
C LYS A 344 21.24 11.64 -14.16
N PHE A 345 21.78 11.43 -12.97
CA PHE A 345 21.45 10.31 -12.08
C PHE A 345 20.55 10.75 -10.91
N SER A 346 20.02 11.97 -10.97
CA SER A 346 18.92 12.36 -10.10
C SER A 346 17.64 11.63 -10.54
N PRO A 347 16.91 11.00 -9.60
CA PRO A 347 15.68 10.29 -9.93
C PRO A 347 14.63 11.25 -10.48
N TRP A 348 14.67 12.53 -10.10
CA TRP A 348 13.74 13.55 -10.60
C TRP A 348 14.05 14.00 -12.02
N VAL A 349 15.33 14.10 -12.37
CA VAL A 349 15.72 14.35 -13.77
C VAL A 349 15.27 13.17 -14.63
N MET A 350 15.50 11.93 -14.17
CA MET A 350 15.06 10.75 -14.89
C MET A 350 13.54 10.67 -15.01
N LEU A 351 12.81 10.97 -13.93
CA LEU A 351 11.35 10.96 -13.90
C LEU A 351 10.75 11.92 -14.94
N LYS A 352 11.26 13.15 -15.02
CA LYS A 352 10.79 14.16 -15.99
C LYS A 352 11.01 13.73 -17.45
N GLU A 353 11.98 12.88 -17.72
CA GLU A 353 12.26 12.37 -19.07
C GLU A 353 11.38 11.18 -19.46
N ILE A 354 10.93 10.38 -18.50
CA ILE A 354 10.24 9.10 -18.78
C ILE A 354 8.75 9.15 -18.50
N ALA A 355 8.30 10.00 -17.58
CA ALA A 355 6.93 10.04 -17.10
C ALA A 355 6.15 11.22 -17.70
N LYS A 356 4.85 11.04 -17.76
CA LYS A 356 3.85 12.02 -18.18
C LYS A 356 2.81 12.13 -17.08
N THR A 357 2.05 13.22 -17.08
CA THR A 357 0.99 13.50 -16.10
C THR A 357 -0.22 12.54 -16.15
N HIS A 358 -0.21 11.55 -17.04
CA HIS A 358 -1.23 10.50 -17.11
C HIS A 358 -0.65 9.10 -16.87
N ASP A 359 0.66 9.01 -16.56
CA ASP A 359 1.25 7.79 -16.04
C ASP A 359 0.91 7.67 -14.55
N HIS A 360 0.95 6.45 -14.04
CA HIS A 360 0.86 6.17 -12.61
C HIS A 360 2.27 5.92 -12.07
N VAL A 361 2.73 6.77 -11.16
CA VAL A 361 4.10 6.74 -10.66
C VAL A 361 4.12 6.48 -9.17
N VAL A 362 4.83 5.41 -8.81
CA VAL A 362 5.05 4.95 -7.44
C VAL A 362 6.53 5.09 -7.12
N ILE A 363 6.86 5.73 -6.01
CA ILE A 363 8.23 5.89 -5.54
C ILE A 363 8.37 5.29 -4.15
N LYS A 364 9.40 4.47 -3.93
CA LYS A 364 9.92 4.15 -2.60
C LYS A 364 11.22 4.91 -2.38
N LEU A 365 11.34 5.60 -1.25
CA LEU A 365 12.54 6.32 -0.82
C LEU A 365 12.97 5.79 0.54
N ASP A 366 14.06 5.05 0.55
CA ASP A 366 14.72 4.54 1.76
C ASP A 366 16.12 4.07 1.33
N ILE A 367 17.07 5.02 1.36
CA ILE A 367 18.48 4.93 0.94
C ILE A 367 19.40 4.86 2.18
N ASP A 368 18.85 4.94 3.39
CA ASP A 368 19.60 5.03 4.65
C ASP A 368 20.61 6.20 4.69
N THR A 369 20.36 7.27 3.94
CA THR A 369 21.27 8.44 3.82
C THR A 369 20.46 9.74 3.85
N PRO A 370 20.17 10.29 5.05
CA PRO A 370 19.31 11.46 5.18
C PRO A 370 19.81 12.70 4.42
N GLU A 371 21.14 12.86 4.26
CA GLU A 371 21.74 13.96 3.49
C GLU A 371 21.37 13.92 2.00
N VAL A 372 20.89 12.78 1.50
CA VAL A 372 20.39 12.61 0.13
C VAL A 372 18.85 12.64 0.11
N GLU A 373 18.21 11.93 1.03
CA GLU A 373 16.75 11.77 1.07
C GLU A 373 16.01 13.08 1.37
N ILE A 374 16.49 13.85 2.35
CA ILE A 374 15.84 15.11 2.75
C ILE A 374 15.87 16.13 1.60
N PRO A 375 16.99 16.36 0.88
CA PRO A 375 16.96 17.16 -0.32
C PRO A 375 16.05 16.62 -1.43
N LEU A 376 15.99 15.30 -1.65
CA LEU A 376 15.09 14.72 -2.66
C LEU A 376 13.62 14.99 -2.33
N ILE A 377 13.22 14.80 -1.08
CA ILE A 377 11.86 15.10 -0.62
C ILE A 377 11.57 16.61 -0.68
N SER A 378 12.53 17.45 -0.30
CA SER A 378 12.39 18.90 -0.43
C SER A 378 12.18 19.32 -1.89
N GLN A 379 12.88 18.70 -2.84
CA GLN A 379 12.66 18.93 -4.27
C GLN A 379 11.26 18.51 -4.71
N LEU A 380 10.80 17.32 -4.30
CA LEU A 380 9.44 16.86 -4.56
C LEU A 380 8.40 17.85 -4.01
N LEU A 381 8.58 18.35 -2.79
CA LEU A 381 7.65 19.28 -2.14
C LEU A 381 7.59 20.65 -2.83
N ASN A 382 8.70 21.11 -3.40
CA ASN A 382 8.85 22.50 -3.87
C ASN A 382 8.84 22.66 -5.39
N ASP A 383 8.88 21.58 -6.17
CA ASP A 383 8.90 21.62 -7.64
C ASP A 383 7.65 20.95 -8.23
N SER A 384 6.74 21.78 -8.75
CA SER A 384 5.50 21.33 -9.38
C SER A 384 5.71 20.46 -10.60
N SER A 385 6.83 20.59 -11.29
CA SER A 385 7.16 19.70 -12.40
C SER A 385 7.62 18.31 -11.95
N ILE A 386 7.83 18.09 -10.65
CA ILE A 386 8.09 16.78 -10.05
C ILE A 386 6.80 16.22 -9.45
N TYR A 387 6.17 16.91 -8.48
CA TYR A 387 5.02 16.33 -7.78
C TYR A 387 3.81 16.10 -8.69
N SER A 388 3.67 16.83 -9.79
CA SER A 388 2.60 16.58 -10.78
C SER A 388 2.77 15.27 -11.57
N LEU A 389 3.93 14.61 -11.43
CA LEU A 389 4.25 13.34 -12.07
C LEU A 389 4.23 12.17 -11.08
N VAL A 390 3.92 12.40 -9.81
CA VAL A 390 4.04 11.40 -8.74
C VAL A 390 2.68 11.18 -8.08
N ASP A 391 2.21 9.94 -8.07
CA ASP A 391 0.93 9.59 -7.43
C ASP A 391 1.11 9.05 -6.02
N GLU A 392 2.11 8.19 -5.80
CA GLU A 392 2.33 7.53 -4.50
C GLU A 392 3.81 7.56 -4.11
N VAL A 393 4.07 7.91 -2.85
CA VAL A 393 5.42 7.91 -2.27
C VAL A 393 5.41 7.16 -0.95
N PHE A 394 6.37 6.26 -0.81
CA PHE A 394 6.66 5.52 0.41
C PHE A 394 8.01 5.97 0.91
N PHE A 395 8.05 6.68 2.03
CA PHE A 395 9.28 7.26 2.56
C PHE A 395 9.53 6.83 4.00
N GLU A 396 10.71 6.31 4.27
CA GLU A 396 11.15 6.01 5.64
C GLU A 396 11.87 7.23 6.23
N HIS A 397 11.10 8.09 6.91
CA HIS A 397 11.70 9.24 7.58
C HIS A 397 12.20 8.85 8.98
N HIS A 398 13.50 8.59 9.12
CA HIS A 398 14.11 8.26 10.41
C HIS A 398 14.10 9.46 11.36
N VAL A 399 13.18 9.48 12.33
CA VAL A 399 12.98 10.58 13.29
C VAL A 399 13.22 10.15 14.74
N HIS A 400 13.35 11.13 15.65
CA HIS A 400 13.47 10.83 17.07
C HIS A 400 12.12 10.40 17.67
N VAL A 401 11.94 9.10 17.87
CA VAL A 401 10.82 8.51 18.62
C VAL A 401 11.33 7.34 19.46
N LYS A 402 10.96 7.32 20.74
CA LYS A 402 11.48 6.38 21.75
C LYS A 402 11.37 4.93 21.30
N GLU A 403 10.24 4.56 20.70
CA GLU A 403 9.89 3.19 20.34
C GLU A 403 10.65 2.69 19.11
N MET A 404 11.19 3.61 18.29
CA MET A 404 12.00 3.27 17.11
C MET A 404 13.50 3.26 17.39
N ASN A 405 13.94 3.65 18.59
CA ASN A 405 15.35 3.65 18.99
C ASN A 405 16.09 2.31 18.77
N PRO A 406 15.48 1.12 18.95
CA PRO A 406 16.16 -0.15 18.68
C PRO A 406 16.39 -0.45 17.19
N TYR A 407 15.64 0.20 16.31
CA TYR A 407 15.60 -0.11 14.87
C TYR A 407 16.36 0.93 14.04
N TRP A 408 16.36 2.20 14.46
CA TRP A 408 17.00 3.29 13.73
C TRP A 408 18.32 3.74 14.37
N THR A 409 19.40 3.61 13.59
CA THR A 409 20.74 4.00 14.00
C THR A 409 20.96 5.50 13.84
N THR A 410 20.54 6.07 12.72
CA THR A 410 20.56 7.50 12.39
C THR A 410 19.17 8.09 12.45
N ARG A 411 19.00 9.27 13.07
CA ARG A 411 17.70 9.94 13.20
C ARG A 411 17.88 11.44 12.97
N GLN A 412 17.02 12.03 12.16
CA GLN A 412 16.99 13.45 11.87
C GLN A 412 15.60 14.01 12.13
N GLY A 413 15.51 15.12 12.86
CA GLY A 413 14.23 15.74 13.19
C GLY A 413 13.38 14.96 14.20
N GLN A 414 12.10 15.32 14.27
CA GLN A 414 11.11 14.84 15.22
C GLN A 414 9.91 14.25 14.46
N LEU A 415 9.09 13.44 15.12
CA LEU A 415 7.89 12.86 14.49
C LEU A 415 6.95 13.94 13.93
N LYS A 416 6.83 15.08 14.61
CA LYS A 416 6.05 16.22 14.10
C LYS A 416 6.51 16.70 12.73
N ASP A 417 7.81 16.60 12.42
CA ASP A 417 8.37 17.04 11.15
C ASP A 417 7.88 16.09 10.03
N THR A 418 7.79 14.79 10.32
CA THR A 418 7.18 13.81 9.40
C THR A 418 5.70 14.09 9.16
N TYR A 419 4.93 14.39 10.22
CA TYR A 419 3.51 14.73 10.07
C TYR A 419 3.32 15.96 9.16
N VAL A 420 4.05 17.05 9.44
CA VAL A 420 3.99 18.27 8.62
C VAL A 420 4.37 17.98 7.17
N LEU A 421 5.45 17.22 6.95
CA LEU A 421 5.91 16.88 5.62
C LEU A 421 4.89 16.04 4.85
N PHE A 422 4.35 14.99 5.47
CA PHE A 422 3.44 14.05 4.80
C PHE A 422 2.09 14.71 4.51
N THR A 423 1.57 15.51 5.45
CA THR A 423 0.35 16.29 5.23
C THR A 423 0.52 17.23 4.03
N LYS A 424 1.63 17.98 3.94
CA LYS A 424 1.87 18.89 2.81
C LYS A 424 1.93 18.17 1.46
N LEU A 425 2.58 17.00 1.39
CA LEU A 425 2.62 16.21 0.16
C LEU A 425 1.22 15.68 -0.23
N ARG A 426 0.43 15.24 0.75
CA ARG A 426 -0.98 14.85 0.53
C ARG A 426 -1.82 16.03 0.06
N GLU A 427 -1.61 17.22 0.61
CA GLU A 427 -2.24 18.48 0.15
C GLU A 427 -1.83 18.88 -1.28
N LEU A 428 -0.71 18.36 -1.81
CA LEU A 428 -0.29 18.53 -3.21
C LEU A 428 -0.78 17.41 -4.13
N GLY A 429 -1.52 16.43 -3.61
CA GLY A 429 -2.06 15.31 -4.38
C GLY A 429 -1.19 14.05 -4.37
N VAL A 430 -0.04 14.08 -3.69
CA VAL A 430 0.84 12.90 -3.55
C VAL A 430 0.36 12.04 -2.39
N ARG A 431 0.01 10.78 -2.66
CA ARG A 431 -0.35 9.82 -1.61
C ARG A 431 0.92 9.39 -0.86
N MET A 432 1.20 10.09 0.22
CA MET A 432 2.38 9.87 1.06
C MET A 432 2.12 8.78 2.11
N HIS A 433 3.02 7.80 2.18
CA HIS A 433 3.00 6.63 3.05
C HIS A 433 4.32 6.52 3.84
N SER A 434 4.27 6.08 5.10
CA SER A 434 5.48 5.90 5.93
C SER A 434 6.09 4.53 5.68
N TRP A 435 7.19 4.47 4.94
CA TRP A 435 7.86 3.20 4.67
C TRP A 435 8.45 2.61 5.97
N PRO A 436 8.27 1.30 6.21
CA PRO A 436 8.62 0.58 7.43
C PRO A 436 9.98 -0.12 7.47
#